data_AF-A0A7C4DME3-F1
#
_entry.id   AF-A0A7C4DME3-F1
#
_cell.length_a   1.000
_cell.length_b   1.000
_cell.length_c   1.000
_cell.angle_alpha   90.00
_cell.angle_beta   90.00
_cell.angle_gamma   90.00
#
_symmetry.space_group_name_H-M   'P 1'
#
loop_
_entity.id
_entity.type
_entity.pdbx_description
1 polymer ?
#
loop_
_entity_poly.entity_id
_entity_poly.type
_entity_poly.pdbx_seq_one_letter_code
_entity_poly.pdbx_strand_id
1 'polypeptide(L)'
;MTGAGALLEESVKVIEELVIRGIKITAFVSKAGETVLEMYGLRGKLENALVGDYPTGIIYESSEPPGFPSTGRLYLGTYSCVIVSPATMNTVSKIVNGVADSLVSTLAMHALKTRTPLYILPVDAYEVKSTVPLVIDRERCRPCNLCYAANACPTGALREHPYYKVAVNVIKCNRCYACLAACPHGAVKFNVEIVVKPAPFYLEIVKKLQSITGVTVLSRPEQVKELLGVTA
;
A
#
# COMPACT_ATOMS: atom_id res chain seq x y z
N MET A 1 0.18 -0.57 10.57
CA MET A 1 0.07 -0.06 9.19
C MET A 1 1.42 0.50 8.74
N THR A 2 1.84 0.20 7.52
CA THR A 2 3.13 0.67 6.96
C THR A 2 2.92 1.66 5.81
N GLY A 3 4.01 2.19 5.23
CA GLY A 3 3.96 3.13 4.09
C GLY A 3 3.58 2.51 2.74
N ALA A 4 2.65 1.56 2.73
CA ALA A 4 2.11 0.97 1.50
C ALA A 4 0.80 1.68 1.14
N GLY A 5 0.73 2.26 -0.06
CA GLY A 5 -0.50 2.88 -0.56
C GLY A 5 -1.49 1.89 -1.16
N ALA A 6 -1.00 0.77 -1.72
CA ALA A 6 -1.85 -0.31 -2.19
C ALA A 6 -2.58 -0.97 -1.01
N LEU A 7 -3.87 -1.28 -1.19
CA LEU A 7 -4.75 -1.90 -0.19
C LEU A 7 -4.91 -1.09 1.10
N LEU A 8 -4.49 0.19 1.12
CA LEU A 8 -4.55 1.04 2.31
C LEU A 8 -5.98 1.44 2.64
N GLU A 9 -6.75 1.89 1.65
CA GLU A 9 -8.14 2.29 1.83
C GLU A 9 -9.00 1.11 2.28
N GLU A 10 -8.80 -0.04 1.67
CA GLU A 10 -9.45 -1.31 2.01
C GLU A 10 -9.07 -1.75 3.42
N SER A 11 -7.81 -1.60 3.82
CA SER A 11 -7.36 -1.88 5.20
C SER A 11 -8.02 -0.95 6.23
N VAL A 12 -8.12 0.35 5.95
CA VAL A 12 -8.81 1.32 6.83
C VAL A 12 -10.29 0.98 6.92
N LYS A 13 -10.94 0.63 5.82
CA LYS A 13 -12.34 0.21 5.80
C LYS A 13 -12.58 -1.05 6.66
N VAL A 14 -11.68 -2.03 6.59
CA VAL A 14 -11.77 -3.22 7.45
C VAL A 14 -11.64 -2.84 8.93
N ILE A 15 -10.77 -1.89 9.29
CA ILE A 15 -10.67 -1.39 10.67
C ILE A 15 -12.01 -0.79 11.12
N GLU A 16 -12.62 0.09 10.31
CA GLU A 16 -13.93 0.69 10.61
C GLU A 16 -15.00 -0.38 10.87
N GLU A 17 -15.11 -1.36 9.97
CA GLU A 17 -16.10 -2.43 10.08
C GLU A 17 -15.91 -3.28 11.34
N LEU A 18 -14.67 -3.54 11.74
CA LEU A 18 -14.36 -4.32 12.95
C LEU A 18 -14.67 -3.51 14.22
N VAL A 19 -14.34 -2.21 14.25
CA VAL A 19 -14.64 -1.36 15.41
C VAL A 19 -16.15 -1.19 15.60
N ILE A 20 -16.91 -1.00 14.51
CA ILE A 20 -18.38 -0.94 14.56
C ILE A 20 -18.98 -2.21 15.19
N ARG A 21 -18.34 -3.37 14.99
CA ARG A 21 -18.75 -4.64 15.58
C ARG A 21 -18.22 -4.87 17.01
N GLY A 22 -17.67 -3.83 17.64
CA GLY A 22 -17.23 -3.84 19.02
C GLY A 22 -15.83 -4.39 19.26
N ILE A 23 -15.05 -4.65 18.20
CA ILE A 23 -13.66 -5.13 18.34
C ILE A 23 -12.77 -3.94 18.70
N LYS A 24 -12.05 -4.08 19.81
CA LYS A 24 -11.08 -3.07 20.26
C LYS A 24 -9.79 -3.17 19.45
N ILE A 25 -9.38 -2.07 18.81
CA ILE A 25 -8.23 -2.04 17.90
C ILE A 25 -7.30 -0.89 18.26
N THR A 26 -6.01 -1.16 18.39
CA THR A 26 -4.98 -0.11 18.35
C THR A 26 -4.29 -0.12 16.99
N ALA A 27 -4.33 0.99 16.26
CA ALA A 27 -3.53 1.13 15.04
C ALA A 27 -2.12 1.64 15.37
N PHE A 28 -1.12 0.81 15.15
CA PHE A 28 0.29 1.21 15.17
C PHE A 28 0.71 1.60 13.76
N VAL A 29 1.14 2.84 13.55
CA VAL A 29 1.39 3.42 12.23
C VAL A 29 2.87 3.84 12.13
N SER A 30 3.61 3.28 11.17
CA SER A 30 5.02 3.68 10.98
C SER A 30 5.14 5.10 10.43
N LYS A 31 6.32 5.71 10.54
CA LYS A 31 6.55 7.08 10.02
C LYS A 31 6.23 7.21 8.53
N ALA A 32 6.55 6.18 7.74
CA ALA A 32 6.16 6.12 6.33
C ALA A 32 4.64 5.91 6.15
N GLY A 33 4.01 5.13 7.04
CA GLY A 33 2.56 4.95 7.07
C GLY A 33 1.81 6.26 7.33
N GLU A 34 2.32 7.10 8.23
CA GLU A 34 1.78 8.44 8.48
C GLU A 34 1.74 9.27 7.21
N THR A 35 2.88 9.38 6.51
CA THR A 35 2.95 10.15 5.25
C THR A 35 1.99 9.62 4.20
N VAL A 36 1.87 8.30 4.05
CA VAL A 36 0.98 7.71 3.04
C VAL A 36 -0.49 7.89 3.42
N LEU A 37 -0.87 7.79 4.70
CA LEU A 37 -2.24 8.08 5.14
C LEU A 37 -2.64 9.52 4.83
N GLU A 38 -1.73 10.49 5.01
CA GLU A 38 -1.97 11.89 4.64
C GLU A 38 -2.13 12.05 3.13
N MET A 39 -1.24 11.46 2.33
CA MET A 39 -1.27 11.55 0.87
C MET A 39 -2.58 11.02 0.27
N TYR A 40 -3.18 10.00 0.89
CA TYR A 40 -4.44 9.40 0.46
C TYR A 40 -5.67 10.01 1.14
N GLY A 41 -5.50 11.01 2.02
CA GLY A 41 -6.61 11.65 2.75
C GLY A 41 -7.32 10.70 3.74
N LEU A 42 -6.67 9.63 4.16
CA LEU A 42 -7.26 8.57 5.00
C LEU A 42 -7.00 8.76 6.49
N ARG A 43 -6.14 9.72 6.87
CA ARG A 43 -5.80 9.96 8.28
C ARG A 43 -7.02 10.26 9.14
N GLY A 44 -7.80 11.28 8.78
CA GLY A 44 -8.96 11.68 9.56
C GLY A 44 -10.01 10.58 9.65
N LYS A 45 -10.14 9.77 8.59
CA LYS A 45 -11.01 8.60 8.57
C LYS A 45 -10.57 7.56 9.60
N LEU A 46 -9.28 7.24 9.65
CA LEU A 46 -8.70 6.33 10.65
C LEU A 46 -8.85 6.85 12.08
N GLU A 47 -8.58 8.14 12.30
CA GLU A 47 -8.70 8.80 13.61
C GLU A 47 -10.14 8.77 14.13
N ASN A 48 -11.11 9.08 13.29
CA ASN A 48 -12.54 9.00 13.65
C ASN A 48 -12.99 7.57 13.93
N ALA A 49 -12.44 6.59 13.21
CA ALA A 49 -12.78 5.18 13.40
C ALA A 49 -12.28 4.60 14.73
N LEU A 50 -11.19 5.15 15.28
CA LEU A 50 -10.48 4.59 16.43
C LEU A 50 -10.65 5.44 17.71
N VAL A 51 -11.86 5.95 17.92
CA VAL A 51 -12.27 6.62 19.16
C VAL A 51 -13.02 5.63 20.05
N GLY A 52 -12.50 5.36 21.25
CA GLY A 52 -13.17 4.47 22.20
C GLY A 52 -12.34 4.13 23.44
N ASP A 53 -12.83 3.17 24.21
CA ASP A 53 -12.17 2.68 25.42
C ASP A 53 -10.87 1.94 25.12
N TYR A 54 -9.95 1.96 26.08
CA TYR A 54 -8.70 1.19 26.01
C TYR A 54 -8.95 -0.30 25.67
N PRO A 55 -8.14 -0.92 24.78
CA PRO A 55 -6.98 -0.33 24.10
C PRO A 55 -7.29 0.34 22.74
N THR A 56 -8.54 0.69 22.42
CA THR A 56 -8.87 1.34 21.15
C THR A 56 -8.14 2.69 21.00
N GLY A 57 -7.48 2.91 19.86
CA GLY A 57 -6.75 4.15 19.61
C GLY A 57 -5.69 4.03 18.51
N ILE A 58 -4.85 5.05 18.40
CA ILE A 58 -3.78 5.13 17.39
C ILE A 58 -2.47 5.50 18.07
N ILE A 59 -1.39 4.86 17.61
CA ILE A 59 -0.02 5.19 18.00
C ILE A 59 0.77 5.44 16.72
N TYR A 60 1.24 6.67 16.59
CA TYR A 60 2.11 7.10 15.50
C TYR A 60 3.57 6.93 15.91
N GLU A 61 4.40 6.42 15.01
CA GLU A 61 5.84 6.24 15.23
C GLU A 61 6.52 7.58 15.53
N SER A 62 6.09 8.67 14.89
CA SER A 62 6.58 10.03 15.15
C SER A 62 6.33 10.53 16.58
N SER A 63 5.37 9.93 17.29
CA SER A 63 4.97 10.31 18.64
C SER A 63 5.61 9.44 19.72
N GLU A 64 6.43 8.46 19.34
CA GLU A 64 7.10 7.54 20.26
C GLU A 64 8.60 7.85 20.38
N PRO A 65 9.21 7.66 21.56
CA PRO A 65 10.66 7.70 21.69
C PRO A 65 11.31 6.49 20.99
N PRO A 66 12.62 6.55 20.69
CA PRO A 66 13.38 5.41 20.21
C PRO A 66 13.17 4.19 21.11
N GLY A 67 12.88 3.03 20.51
CA GLY A 67 12.57 1.79 21.22
C GLY A 67 11.09 1.45 21.31
N PHE A 68 10.19 2.37 20.95
CA PHE A 68 8.75 2.10 20.76
C PHE A 68 8.08 1.40 21.95
N PRO A 69 8.16 1.97 23.17
CA PRO A 69 7.72 1.31 24.41
C PRO A 69 6.25 0.87 24.39
N SER A 70 5.40 1.55 23.63
CA SER A 70 3.99 1.17 23.48
C SER A 70 3.78 -0.25 22.94
N THR A 71 4.73 -0.77 22.15
CA THR A 71 4.70 -2.16 21.66
C THR A 71 4.84 -3.19 22.78
N GLY A 72 5.36 -2.76 23.94
CA GLY A 72 5.48 -3.57 25.16
C GLY A 72 4.13 -4.04 25.74
N ARG A 73 3.02 -3.41 25.34
CA ARG A 73 1.65 -3.83 25.72
C ARG A 73 1.34 -5.29 25.34
N LEU A 74 2.05 -5.87 24.36
CA LEU A 74 1.97 -7.28 24.02
C LEU A 74 2.35 -8.21 25.17
N TYR A 75 3.38 -7.86 25.95
CA TYR A 75 3.80 -8.67 27.11
C TYR A 75 2.78 -8.67 28.25
N LEU A 76 1.90 -7.67 28.27
CA LEU A 76 0.79 -7.58 29.24
C LEU A 76 -0.44 -8.37 28.79
N GLY A 77 -0.40 -9.05 27.64
CA GLY A 77 -1.56 -9.74 27.08
C GLY A 77 -2.68 -8.80 26.60
N THR A 78 -2.36 -7.51 26.37
CA THR A 78 -3.34 -6.50 25.93
C THR A 78 -3.97 -6.87 24.58
N TYR A 79 -3.23 -7.56 23.71
CA TYR A 79 -3.65 -7.89 22.35
C TYR A 79 -3.63 -9.40 22.14
N SER A 80 -4.71 -9.94 21.57
CA SER A 80 -4.85 -11.36 21.23
C SER A 80 -4.18 -11.73 19.89
N CYS A 81 -3.96 -10.75 19.01
CA CYS A 81 -3.26 -10.92 17.74
C CYS A 81 -2.63 -9.60 17.29
N VAL A 82 -1.71 -9.69 16.32
CA VAL A 82 -1.11 -8.53 15.64
C VAL A 82 -1.35 -8.68 14.14
N ILE A 83 -1.79 -7.60 13.50
CA ILE A 83 -2.03 -7.55 12.06
C ILE A 83 -1.21 -6.41 11.46
N VAL A 84 -0.34 -6.73 10.51
CA VAL A 84 0.41 -5.76 9.71
C VAL A 84 -0.27 -5.63 8.35
N SER A 85 -1.17 -4.66 8.23
CA SER A 85 -1.91 -4.38 6.99
C SER A 85 -1.99 -2.87 6.72
N PRO A 86 -1.71 -2.41 5.49
CA PRO A 86 -0.87 -3.08 4.50
C PRO A 86 0.60 -3.12 4.95
N ALA A 87 1.37 -4.10 4.44
CA ALA A 87 2.80 -4.27 4.69
C ALA A 87 3.65 -4.03 3.43
N THR A 88 4.51 -3.02 3.44
CA THR A 88 5.53 -2.80 2.40
C THR A 88 6.55 -3.94 2.37
N MET A 89 7.16 -4.19 1.21
CA MET A 89 8.30 -5.12 1.15
C MET A 89 9.50 -4.71 1.98
N ASN A 90 9.68 -3.41 2.26
CA ASN A 90 10.68 -2.95 3.22
C ASN A 90 10.41 -3.49 4.63
N THR A 91 9.17 -3.37 5.13
CA THR A 91 8.79 -3.92 6.44
C THR A 91 8.82 -5.44 6.45
N VAL A 92 8.32 -6.11 5.40
CA VAL A 92 8.39 -7.57 5.28
C VAL A 92 9.83 -8.06 5.32
N SER A 93 10.73 -7.41 4.58
CA SER A 93 12.16 -7.75 4.57
C SER A 93 12.80 -7.56 5.94
N LYS A 94 12.45 -6.49 6.67
CA LYS A 94 12.91 -6.27 8.05
C LYS A 94 12.50 -7.43 8.95
N ILE A 95 11.23 -7.84 8.91
CA ILE A 95 10.69 -8.95 9.71
C ILE A 95 11.41 -10.26 9.37
N VAL A 96 11.55 -10.59 8.07
CA VAL A 96 12.23 -11.82 7.61
C VAL A 96 13.68 -11.89 8.10
N ASN A 97 14.37 -10.75 8.20
CA ASN A 97 15.75 -10.68 8.63
C ASN A 97 15.91 -10.34 10.13
N GLY A 98 14.82 -10.29 10.91
CA GLY A 98 14.88 -9.99 12.34
C GLY A 98 15.24 -8.53 12.69
N VAL A 99 15.07 -7.59 11.76
CA VAL A 99 15.32 -6.15 11.98
C VAL A 99 14.09 -5.49 12.60
N ALA A 100 14.28 -4.81 13.74
CA ALA A 100 13.24 -4.14 14.51
C ALA A 100 13.61 -2.69 14.84
N ASP A 101 13.65 -1.84 13.80
CA ASP A 101 14.09 -0.43 13.86
C ASP A 101 12.96 0.58 13.58
N SER A 102 11.74 0.10 13.33
CA SER A 102 10.51 0.89 13.15
C SER A 102 9.40 0.39 14.07
N LEU A 103 8.39 1.22 14.36
CA LEU A 103 7.29 0.88 15.27
C LEU A 103 6.64 -0.45 14.89
N VAL A 104 6.37 -0.64 13.60
CA VAL A 104 5.69 -1.82 13.07
C VAL A 104 6.60 -3.06 13.07
N SER A 105 7.87 -2.93 12.69
CA SER A 105 8.80 -4.06 12.73
C SER A 105 9.08 -4.52 14.16
N THR A 106 9.16 -3.59 15.11
CA THR A 106 9.34 -3.89 16.54
C THR A 106 8.10 -4.57 17.11
N LEU A 107 6.90 -4.08 16.79
CA LEU A 107 5.65 -4.74 17.15
C LEU A 107 5.58 -6.19 16.62
N ALA A 108 5.96 -6.41 15.37
CA ALA A 108 6.00 -7.75 14.77
C ALA A 108 7.00 -8.67 15.48
N MET A 109 8.21 -8.20 15.79
CA MET A 109 9.20 -8.99 16.54
C MET A 109 8.73 -9.30 17.97
N HIS A 110 8.05 -8.37 18.64
CA HIS A 110 7.45 -8.64 19.94
C HIS A 110 6.34 -9.67 19.86
N ALA A 111 5.48 -9.63 18.83
CA ALA A 111 4.44 -10.64 18.62
C ALA A 111 5.03 -12.05 18.51
N LEU A 112 6.11 -12.21 17.74
CA LEU A 112 6.83 -13.48 17.64
C LEU A 112 7.42 -13.92 18.99
N LYS A 113 8.02 -12.99 19.74
CA LYS A 113 8.62 -13.28 21.05
C LYS A 113 7.57 -13.68 22.10
N THR A 114 6.39 -13.06 22.09
CA THR A 114 5.28 -13.39 22.99
C THR A 114 4.42 -14.54 22.48
N ARG A 115 4.72 -15.10 21.29
CA ARG A 115 3.88 -16.07 20.58
C ARG A 115 2.45 -15.58 20.33
N THR A 116 2.28 -14.27 20.22
CA THR A 116 1.02 -13.66 19.80
C THR A 116 0.87 -13.88 18.29
N PRO A 117 -0.28 -14.43 17.82
CA PRO A 117 -0.52 -14.65 16.40
C PRO A 117 -0.24 -13.41 15.55
N LEU A 118 0.61 -13.54 14.53
CA LEU A 118 1.04 -12.45 13.66
C LEU A 118 0.54 -12.68 12.23
N TYR A 119 -0.31 -11.78 11.76
CA TYR A 119 -0.85 -11.77 10.41
C TYR A 119 -0.24 -10.62 9.61
N ILE A 120 0.20 -10.87 8.38
CA ILE A 120 0.89 -9.86 7.56
C ILE A 120 0.29 -9.87 6.15
N LEU A 121 -0.13 -8.71 5.65
CA LEU A 121 -0.59 -8.50 4.28
C LEU A 121 0.50 -7.81 3.45
N PRO A 122 1.39 -8.56 2.77
CA PRO A 122 2.37 -7.97 1.84
C PRO A 122 1.70 -7.48 0.56
N VAL A 123 1.93 -6.22 0.19
CA VAL A 123 1.25 -5.60 -0.98
C VAL A 123 1.91 -5.89 -2.33
N ASP A 124 3.20 -6.24 -2.36
CA ASP A 124 3.93 -6.55 -3.60
C ASP A 124 4.17 -8.07 -3.78
N ALA A 125 3.36 -8.89 -3.11
CA ALA A 125 3.42 -10.35 -3.19
C ALA A 125 2.51 -10.95 -4.25
N TYR A 126 1.57 -10.16 -4.78
CA TYR A 126 0.48 -10.63 -5.63
C TYR A 126 0.43 -9.82 -6.93
N GLU A 127 -0.12 -10.42 -7.99
CA GLU A 127 -0.36 -9.71 -9.25
C GLU A 127 -1.44 -8.63 -9.03
N VAL A 128 -1.08 -7.38 -9.31
CA VAL A 128 -2.02 -6.26 -9.22
C VAL A 128 -2.37 -5.81 -10.63
N LYS A 129 -3.68 -5.74 -10.91
CA LYS A 129 -4.18 -5.06 -12.12
C LYS A 129 -4.20 -3.57 -11.85
N SER A 130 -3.42 -2.81 -12.62
CA SER A 130 -3.40 -1.35 -12.54
C SER A 130 -3.86 -0.78 -13.87
N THR A 131 -4.67 0.28 -13.82
CA THR A 131 -5.09 0.99 -15.03
C THR A 131 -4.18 2.19 -15.22
N VAL A 132 -3.32 2.15 -16.23
CA VAL A 132 -2.51 3.32 -16.59
C VAL A 132 -3.38 4.28 -17.37
N PRO A 133 -3.56 5.53 -16.89
CA PRO A 133 -4.50 6.47 -17.50
C PRO A 133 -4.11 6.83 -18.94
N LEU A 134 -2.81 6.88 -19.24
CA LEU A 134 -2.27 7.26 -20.54
C LEU A 134 -0.95 6.54 -20.81
N VAL A 135 -0.87 5.81 -21.91
CA VAL A 135 0.33 5.10 -22.39
C VAL A 135 0.60 5.45 -23.85
N ILE A 136 1.87 5.59 -24.21
CA ILE A 136 2.31 5.68 -25.60
C ILE A 136 2.85 4.32 -26.03
N ASP A 137 2.16 3.67 -26.95
CA ASP A 137 2.62 2.49 -27.64
C ASP A 137 3.83 2.86 -28.52
N ARG A 138 5.03 2.47 -28.06
CA ARG A 138 6.29 2.86 -28.69
C ARG A 138 6.51 2.15 -30.02
N GLU A 139 5.89 1.00 -30.26
CA GLU A 139 5.98 0.28 -31.53
C GLU A 139 5.17 0.96 -32.63
N ARG A 140 4.00 1.50 -32.26
CA ARG A 140 3.15 2.30 -33.16
C ARG A 140 3.63 3.75 -33.30
N CYS A 141 4.45 4.24 -32.37
CA CYS A 141 4.97 5.61 -32.39
C CYS A 141 6.03 5.82 -33.49
N ARG A 142 5.57 6.07 -34.72
CA ARG A 142 6.41 6.38 -35.87
C ARG A 142 6.94 7.83 -35.83
N PRO A 143 8.09 8.12 -36.47
CA PRO A 143 8.62 9.49 -36.54
C PRO A 143 7.62 10.45 -37.18
N CYS A 144 7.40 11.60 -36.54
CA CYS A 144 6.64 12.73 -37.06
C CYS A 144 7.57 13.96 -37.07
N ASN A 145 7.33 14.92 -37.96
CA ASN A 145 8.05 16.20 -37.93
C ASN A 145 7.71 17.04 -36.68
N LEU A 146 6.45 16.96 -36.23
CA LEU A 146 5.94 17.53 -34.99
C LEU A 146 5.03 16.49 -34.33
N CYS A 147 5.09 16.33 -33.01
CA CYS A 147 4.21 15.39 -32.32
C CYS A 147 2.79 15.98 -32.18
N TYR A 148 1.88 15.60 -33.10
CA TYR A 148 0.48 16.03 -33.07
C TYR A 148 -0.22 15.76 -31.73
N ALA A 149 0.08 14.61 -31.10
CA ALA A 149 -0.48 14.24 -29.81
C ALA A 149 0.02 15.15 -28.66
N ALA A 150 1.28 15.58 -28.70
CA ALA A 150 1.83 16.51 -27.72
C ALA A 150 1.29 17.92 -27.92
N ASN A 151 1.22 18.38 -29.17
CA ASN A 151 0.68 19.69 -29.52
C ASN A 151 -0.81 19.83 -29.16
N ALA A 152 -1.58 18.76 -29.34
CA ALA A 152 -3.00 18.74 -28.96
C ALA A 152 -3.24 18.63 -27.44
N CYS A 153 -2.20 18.51 -26.61
CA CYS A 153 -2.37 18.28 -25.17
C CYS A 153 -2.50 19.63 -24.40
N PRO A 154 -3.72 20.04 -23.98
CA PRO A 154 -3.92 21.37 -23.40
C PRO A 154 -3.28 21.53 -22.02
N THR A 155 -3.10 20.42 -21.29
CA THR A 155 -2.49 20.45 -19.95
C THR A 155 -0.96 20.30 -20.00
N GLY A 156 -0.39 20.04 -21.18
CA GLY A 156 1.02 19.70 -21.33
C GLY A 156 1.40 18.41 -20.61
N ALA A 157 0.48 17.46 -20.46
CA ALA A 157 0.73 16.10 -20.01
C ALA A 157 1.55 15.31 -21.02
N LEU A 158 1.38 15.56 -22.33
CA LEU A 158 2.29 15.09 -23.36
C LEU A 158 3.17 16.27 -23.78
N ARG A 159 4.47 16.05 -23.84
CA ARG A 159 5.44 17.05 -24.31
C ARG A 159 6.43 16.40 -25.22
N GLU A 160 6.95 17.15 -26.18
CA GLU A 160 8.05 16.65 -26.99
C GLU A 160 9.27 16.36 -26.13
N HIS A 161 9.97 15.28 -26.46
CA HIS A 161 11.16 14.85 -25.74
C HIS A 161 12.27 14.52 -26.75
N PRO A 162 13.51 15.03 -26.55
CA PRO A 162 14.59 14.87 -27.53
C PRO A 162 14.89 13.41 -27.90
N TYR A 163 14.86 12.53 -26.91
CA TYR A 163 15.22 11.11 -27.08
C TYR A 163 14.03 10.17 -27.36
N TYR A 164 12.89 10.39 -26.71
CA TYR A 164 11.74 9.49 -26.76
C TYR A 164 10.61 10.03 -27.64
N LYS A 165 10.84 11.12 -28.38
CA LYS A 165 9.88 11.91 -29.18
C LYS A 165 8.80 12.59 -28.36
N VAL A 166 8.16 11.86 -27.44
CA VAL A 166 7.14 12.34 -26.52
C VAL A 166 7.37 11.78 -25.11
N ALA A 167 7.34 12.67 -24.12
CA ALA A 167 7.32 12.37 -22.70
C ALA A 167 5.89 12.55 -22.15
N VAL A 168 5.54 11.69 -21.20
CA VAL A 168 4.22 11.69 -20.56
C VAL A 168 4.37 12.05 -19.09
N ASN A 169 3.61 13.03 -18.64
CA ASN A 169 3.39 13.36 -17.25
C ASN A 169 1.92 13.10 -16.92
N VAL A 170 1.66 11.90 -16.37
CA VAL A 170 0.31 11.45 -16.02
C VAL A 170 -0.36 12.32 -14.96
N ILE A 171 0.40 12.99 -14.08
CA ILE A 171 -0.15 13.88 -13.03
C ILE A 171 -0.85 15.09 -13.66
N LYS A 172 -0.38 15.56 -14.83
CA LYS A 172 -1.00 16.68 -15.55
C LYS A 172 -2.16 16.25 -16.45
N CYS A 173 -2.43 14.95 -16.60
CA CYS A 173 -3.45 14.48 -17.52
C CYS A 173 -4.85 14.64 -16.91
N ASN A 174 -5.70 15.45 -17.54
CA ASN A 174 -7.11 15.61 -17.15
C ASN A 174 -8.06 14.67 -17.90
N ARG A 175 -7.52 13.71 -18.68
CA ARG A 175 -8.31 12.75 -19.48
C ARG A 175 -9.27 13.41 -20.49
N CYS A 176 -8.86 14.49 -21.14
CA CYS A 176 -9.63 15.12 -22.22
C CYS A 176 -9.58 14.39 -23.58
N TYR A 177 -8.75 13.34 -23.71
CA TYR A 177 -8.58 12.51 -24.91
C TYR A 177 -8.15 13.24 -26.21
N ALA A 178 -7.79 14.52 -26.16
CA ALA A 178 -7.36 15.27 -27.35
C ALA A 178 -6.16 14.63 -28.08
N CYS A 179 -5.18 14.13 -27.32
CA CYS A 179 -4.02 13.44 -27.87
C CYS A 179 -4.35 12.09 -28.54
N LEU A 180 -5.43 11.41 -28.12
CA LEU A 180 -5.89 10.17 -28.74
C LEU A 180 -6.38 10.43 -30.16
N ALA A 181 -7.24 11.44 -30.33
CA ALA A 181 -7.77 11.84 -31.63
C ALA A 181 -6.68 12.43 -32.55
N ALA A 182 -5.72 13.15 -31.98
CA ALA A 182 -4.66 13.82 -32.75
C ALA A 182 -3.54 12.89 -33.23
N CYS A 183 -3.38 11.68 -32.66
CA CYS A 183 -2.28 10.80 -33.04
C CYS A 183 -2.60 10.00 -34.32
N PRO A 184 -1.98 10.31 -35.48
CA PRO A 184 -2.30 9.64 -36.74
C PRO A 184 -1.87 8.16 -36.76
N HIS A 185 -0.97 7.76 -35.87
CA HIS A 185 -0.45 6.39 -35.80
C HIS A 185 -1.20 5.52 -34.78
N GLY A 186 -2.22 6.06 -34.09
CA GLY A 186 -2.94 5.34 -33.04
C GLY A 186 -2.01 4.84 -31.91
N ALA A 187 -0.94 5.60 -31.64
CA ALA A 187 0.06 5.25 -30.62
C ALA A 187 -0.37 5.65 -29.20
N VAL A 188 -1.36 6.53 -29.06
CA VAL A 188 -1.89 6.95 -27.76
C VAL A 188 -2.95 5.95 -27.30
N LYS A 189 -2.81 5.43 -26.09
CA LYS A 189 -3.79 4.53 -25.46
C LYS A 189 -4.19 5.08 -24.10
N PHE A 190 -5.47 5.01 -23.78
CA PHE A 190 -6.01 5.40 -22.47
C PHE A 190 -6.54 4.18 -21.73
N ASN A 191 -6.53 4.26 -20.41
CA ASN A 191 -7.05 3.24 -19.50
C ASN A 191 -6.51 1.83 -19.81
N VAL A 192 -5.20 1.74 -20.05
CA VAL A 192 -4.55 0.46 -20.36
C VAL A 192 -4.42 -0.32 -19.07
N GLU A 193 -5.11 -1.45 -18.98
CA GLU A 193 -4.88 -2.42 -17.91
C GLU A 193 -3.50 -3.04 -18.10
N ILE A 194 -2.62 -2.80 -17.12
CA ILE A 194 -1.36 -3.49 -16.98
C ILE A 194 -1.47 -4.46 -15.81
N VAL A 195 -0.94 -5.68 -16.00
CA VAL A 195 -0.71 -6.60 -14.90
C VAL A 195 0.69 -6.35 -14.40
N VAL A 196 0.82 -5.77 -13.22
CA VAL A 196 2.11 -5.64 -12.55
C VAL A 196 2.36 -6.96 -11.83
N LYS A 197 3.31 -7.73 -12.35
CA LYS A 197 3.73 -8.97 -11.72
C LYS A 197 4.73 -8.68 -10.61
N PRO A 198 4.62 -9.37 -9.46
CA PRO A 198 5.61 -9.25 -8.40
C PRO A 198 6.97 -9.74 -8.90
N ALA A 199 8.03 -9.00 -8.54
CA ALA A 199 9.39 -9.41 -8.88
C ALA A 199 9.70 -10.78 -8.23
N PRO A 200 10.37 -11.72 -8.94
CA PRO A 200 10.73 -13.03 -8.36
C PRO A 200 11.46 -12.92 -7.02
N PHE A 201 12.31 -11.92 -6.88
CA PHE A 201 12.99 -11.58 -5.63
C PHE A 201 12.03 -11.35 -4.45
N TYR A 202 10.91 -10.62 -4.65
CA TYR A 202 9.92 -10.40 -3.61
C TYR A 202 9.15 -11.67 -3.25
N LEU A 203 8.89 -12.54 -4.23
CA LEU A 203 8.26 -13.84 -3.99
C LEU A 203 9.12 -14.72 -3.08
N GLU A 204 10.44 -14.71 -3.22
CA GLU A 204 11.34 -15.44 -2.32
C GLU A 204 11.31 -14.91 -0.89
N ILE A 205 11.23 -13.60 -0.71
CA ILE A 205 11.12 -12.98 0.62
C ILE A 205 9.79 -13.39 1.28
N VAL A 206 8.69 -13.38 0.53
CA VAL A 206 7.37 -13.79 1.04
C VAL A 206 7.37 -15.27 1.41
N LYS A 207 8.03 -16.14 0.61
CA LYS A 207 8.21 -17.56 0.98
C LYS A 207 8.98 -17.72 2.30
N LYS A 208 10.05 -16.94 2.51
CA LYS A 208 10.76 -16.91 3.79
C LYS A 208 9.86 -16.44 4.93
N LEU A 209 9.04 -15.42 4.70
CA LEU A 209 8.07 -14.95 5.69
C LEU A 209 7.09 -16.05 6.10
N GLN A 210 6.57 -16.81 5.12
CA GLN A 210 5.65 -17.94 5.37
C GLN A 210 6.29 -19.08 6.18
N SER A 211 7.61 -19.21 6.15
CA SER A 211 8.34 -20.25 6.91
C SER A 211 8.56 -19.89 8.38
N ILE A 212 8.28 -18.64 8.79
CA ILE A 212 8.44 -18.21 10.18
C ILE A 212 7.28 -18.73 11.02
N THR A 213 7.59 -19.56 12.02
CA THR A 213 6.60 -20.07 12.98
C THR A 213 5.85 -18.93 13.67
N GLY A 214 4.52 -18.99 13.66
CA GLY A 214 3.64 -17.97 14.25
C GLY A 214 3.24 -16.83 13.30
N VAL A 215 3.75 -16.83 12.06
CA VAL A 215 3.35 -15.89 11.01
C VAL A 215 2.32 -16.53 10.07
N THR A 216 1.28 -15.78 9.74
CA THR A 216 0.34 -16.12 8.66
C THR A 216 0.30 -14.99 7.64
N VAL A 217 0.55 -15.32 6.37
CA VAL A 217 0.53 -14.33 5.27
C VAL A 217 -0.89 -14.22 4.71
N LEU A 218 -1.40 -12.99 4.66
CA LEU A 218 -2.69 -12.64 4.08
C LEU A 218 -2.52 -12.21 2.62
N SER A 219 -3.58 -12.40 1.83
CA SER A 219 -3.67 -11.97 0.43
C SER A 219 -4.59 -10.77 0.21
N ARG A 220 -5.55 -10.54 1.10
CA ARG A 220 -6.49 -9.41 1.05
C ARG A 220 -6.86 -8.93 2.46
N PRO A 221 -7.17 -7.64 2.67
CA PRO A 221 -7.55 -7.11 3.97
C PRO A 221 -8.77 -7.82 4.60
N GLU A 222 -9.72 -8.27 3.79
CA GLU A 222 -10.98 -8.86 4.25
C GLU A 222 -10.78 -10.18 5.00
N GLN A 223 -9.67 -10.89 4.77
CA GLN A 223 -9.35 -12.12 5.52
C GLN A 223 -9.22 -11.86 7.02
N VAL A 224 -8.91 -10.64 7.44
CA VAL A 224 -8.90 -10.26 8.86
C VAL A 224 -10.27 -10.48 9.50
N LYS A 225 -11.35 -10.19 8.77
CA LYS A 225 -12.72 -10.37 9.28
C LYS A 225 -13.04 -11.84 9.49
N GLU A 226 -12.66 -12.68 8.53
CA GLU A 226 -12.79 -14.15 8.61
C GLU A 226 -12.02 -14.71 9.80
N LEU A 227 -10.78 -14.25 10.02
CA LEU A 227 -9.93 -14.66 11.14
C LEU A 227 -10.50 -14.29 12.51
N LEU A 228 -11.19 -13.16 12.60
CA LEU A 228 -11.80 -12.69 13.84
C LEU A 228 -13.23 -13.25 14.05
N GLY A 229 -13.68 -14.19 13.20
CA GLY A 229 -15.02 -14.77 13.30
C GLY A 229 -16.15 -13.80 12.91
N VAL A 230 -15.79 -12.73 12.21
CA VAL A 230 -16.69 -11.66 11.80
C VAL A 230 -17.04 -11.87 10.33
N THR A 231 -17.86 -12.86 10.04
CA THR A 231 -18.48 -12.96 8.70
C THR A 231 -19.80 -12.18 8.68
N ALA A 232 -20.21 -11.78 7.46
CA ALA A 232 -21.32 -10.87 7.21
C ALA A 232 -22.62 -11.37 7.86
#